data_AF-A0A7Y9BL32-F1
#
_entry.id   AF-A0A7Y9BL32-F1
#
_cell.length_a   1.000
_cell.length_b   1.000
_cell.length_c   1.000
_cell.angle_alpha   90.00
_cell.angle_beta   90.00
_cell.angle_gamma   90.00
#
_symmetry.space_group_name_H-M   'P 1'
#
loop_
_entity.id
_entity.type
_entity.pdbx_description
1 polymer ?
#
loop_
_entity_poly.entity_id
_entity_poly.type
_entity_poly.pdbx_seq_one_letter_code
_entity_poly.pdbx_strand_id
1 'polypeptide(L)'
;MACVLNERAGCCVYGSNGTGGNKRKDGAGVGDDAQTWHGRAACRNADQDDLFGDGAAQTAAKAVCADCEVRLECLAQALDNRIEHGVWGGMTERERRALLRRRPLVASWRRLLEIARSEHGQRVQERLHTRA
;
A
#
# COMPACT_ATOMS: atom_id res chain seq x y z
N MET A 1 -15.81 -12.95 -13.94
CA MET A 1 -15.11 -12.13 -12.92
C MET A 1 -13.88 -12.90 -12.46
N ALA A 2 -12.79 -12.80 -13.23
CA ALA A 2 -11.50 -13.35 -12.84
C ALA A 2 -10.63 -12.16 -12.47
N CYS A 3 -10.16 -12.14 -11.23
CA CYS A 3 -9.11 -11.25 -10.79
C CYS A 3 -7.85 -11.70 -11.54
N VAL A 4 -7.57 -11.11 -12.70
CA VAL A 4 -6.30 -11.36 -13.40
C VAL A 4 -5.24 -10.62 -12.61
N LEU A 5 -4.69 -11.33 -11.63
CA LEU A 5 -3.39 -11.09 -11.05
C LEU A 5 -2.42 -10.93 -12.23
N ASN A 6 -1.89 -9.72 -12.43
CA ASN A 6 -0.65 -9.60 -13.17
C ASN A 6 0.44 -10.12 -12.22
N GLU A 7 0.97 -11.31 -12.51
CA GLU A 7 1.88 -12.11 -11.68
C GLU A 7 3.25 -11.45 -11.42
N ARG A 8 3.38 -10.13 -11.63
CA ARG A 8 4.67 -9.47 -11.83
C ARG A 8 4.79 -8.03 -11.32
N ALA A 9 4.06 -7.61 -10.27
CA ALA A 9 4.41 -6.43 -9.46
C ALA A 9 3.32 -6.21 -8.42
N GLY A 10 3.53 -6.61 -7.18
CA GLY A 10 2.56 -6.35 -6.13
C GLY A 10 2.64 -4.94 -5.54
N CYS A 11 2.66 -3.95 -6.44
CA CYS A 11 2.15 -2.62 -6.18
C CYS A 11 1.22 -2.30 -7.36
N CYS A 12 -0.09 -2.20 -7.12
CA CYS A 12 -1.07 -1.99 -8.19
C CYS A 12 -0.88 -0.62 -8.85
N VAL A 13 -0.30 -0.59 -10.05
CA VAL A 13 -0.56 0.51 -10.99
C VAL A 13 -1.96 0.29 -11.56
N TYR A 14 -2.91 1.18 -11.27
CA TYR A 14 -4.15 1.26 -12.03
C TYR A 14 -3.79 1.72 -13.45
N GLY A 15 -3.51 0.78 -14.35
CA GLY A 15 -3.48 1.05 -15.79
C GLY A 15 -4.91 1.35 -16.25
N SER A 16 -5.15 2.58 -16.70
CA SER A 16 -6.40 2.98 -17.34
C SER A 16 -6.63 2.11 -18.59
N ASN A 17 -7.85 1.59 -18.76
CA ASN A 17 -8.25 0.80 -19.93
C ASN A 17 -7.89 1.48 -21.26
N GLY A 18 -7.19 0.77 -22.14
CA GLY A 18 -6.99 1.13 -23.53
C GLY A 18 -6.85 -0.14 -24.37
N THR A 19 -7.85 -0.39 -25.21
CA THR A 19 -7.98 -1.57 -26.09
C THR A 19 -6.81 -1.70 -27.07
N GLY A 20 -6.53 -2.95 -27.47
CA GLY A 20 -5.31 -3.32 -28.19
C GLY A 20 -5.01 -2.56 -29.48
N GLY A 21 -3.75 -2.59 -29.89
CA GLY A 21 -3.32 -2.13 -31.21
C GLY A 21 -1.90 -1.58 -31.27
N ASN A 22 -0.98 -2.44 -31.74
CA ASN A 22 0.25 -2.11 -32.48
C ASN A 22 1.36 -1.30 -31.79
N LYS A 23 2.53 -1.95 -31.63
CA LYS A 23 3.80 -1.34 -31.22
C LYS A 23 4.25 -0.32 -32.27
N ARG A 24 4.05 0.97 -32.00
CA ARG A 24 4.77 2.05 -32.67
C ARG A 24 5.45 2.92 -31.62
N LYS A 25 6.76 2.99 -31.75
CA LYS A 25 7.63 3.99 -31.10
C LYS A 25 7.13 5.35 -31.56
N ASP A 26 6.89 6.27 -30.62
CA ASP A 26 7.08 7.72 -30.71
C ASP A 26 6.60 8.33 -29.38
N GLY A 27 7.39 9.23 -28.81
CA GLY A 27 7.20 9.76 -27.47
C GLY A 27 5.97 10.67 -27.32
N ALA A 28 5.28 10.53 -26.18
CA ALA A 28 4.55 11.55 -25.41
C ALA A 28 3.57 10.84 -24.45
N GLY A 29 3.74 11.03 -23.13
CA GLY A 29 2.75 10.57 -22.14
C GLY A 29 3.29 9.89 -20.88
N VAL A 30 4.43 10.31 -20.31
CA VAL A 30 4.80 9.91 -18.93
C VAL A 30 4.03 10.86 -17.99
N GLY A 31 2.79 10.49 -17.68
CA GLY A 31 2.01 11.20 -16.66
C GLY A 31 2.46 10.77 -15.28
N ASP A 32 3.19 11.64 -14.59
CA ASP A 32 3.24 11.85 -13.13
C ASP A 32 2.90 10.65 -12.21
N ASP A 33 3.53 9.50 -12.44
CA ASP A 33 3.46 8.33 -11.57
C ASP A 33 3.94 8.67 -10.15
N ALA A 34 4.92 9.57 -10.03
CA ALA A 34 5.43 10.13 -8.79
C ALA A 34 4.40 10.89 -7.94
N GLN A 35 3.32 11.43 -8.55
CA GLN A 35 2.27 12.13 -7.81
C GLN A 35 1.27 11.16 -7.18
N THR A 36 1.23 9.90 -7.63
CA THR A 36 0.41 8.87 -6.99
C THR A 36 1.05 8.43 -5.67
N TRP A 37 0.23 8.00 -4.72
CA TRP A 37 0.76 7.45 -3.47
C TRP A 37 1.64 6.20 -3.72
N HIS A 38 1.38 5.44 -4.79
CA HIS A 38 2.22 4.31 -5.19
C HIS A 38 3.62 4.75 -5.65
N GLY A 39 3.71 5.84 -6.43
CA GLY A 39 5.01 6.37 -6.90
C GLY A 39 5.90 6.91 -5.80
N ARG A 40 5.31 7.20 -4.63
CA ARG A 40 5.97 7.64 -3.40
C ARG A 40 6.29 6.49 -2.43
N ALA A 41 5.92 5.25 -2.74
CA ALA A 41 6.19 4.11 -1.87
C ALA A 41 7.69 3.82 -1.79
N ALA A 42 8.22 3.62 -0.58
CA ALA A 42 9.63 3.26 -0.39
C ALA A 42 10.02 1.94 -1.09
N CYS A 43 9.08 1.00 -1.20
CA CYS A 43 9.28 -0.28 -1.86
C CYS A 43 9.11 -0.23 -3.39
N ARG A 44 8.91 0.93 -4.02
CA ARG A 44 8.62 1.06 -5.46
C ARG A 44 9.67 0.41 -6.38
N ASN A 45 10.93 0.38 -5.94
CA ASN A 45 12.05 -0.18 -6.70
C ASN A 45 12.55 -1.52 -6.13
N ALA A 46 11.84 -2.09 -5.16
CA ALA A 46 12.19 -3.39 -4.57
C ALA A 46 11.78 -4.53 -5.50
N ASP A 47 12.49 -5.66 -5.39
CA ASP A 47 12.11 -6.89 -6.10
C ASP A 47 10.79 -7.45 -5.54
N GLN A 48 10.06 -8.18 -6.37
CA GLN A 48 8.79 -8.77 -5.99
C GLN A 48 8.97 -10.00 -5.14
N ASP A 49 10.02 -10.78 -5.39
CA ASP A 49 10.32 -11.96 -4.58
C ASP A 49 10.61 -11.53 -3.12
N ASP A 50 11.18 -10.34 -2.93
CA ASP A 50 11.40 -9.75 -1.60
C ASP A 50 10.11 -9.30 -0.91
N LEU A 51 9.10 -8.85 -1.67
CA LEU A 51 7.85 -8.31 -1.12
C LEU A 51 6.75 -9.37 -0.93
N PHE A 52 6.79 -10.45 -1.72
CA PHE A 52 5.77 -11.50 -1.79
C PHE A 52 6.25 -12.87 -1.35
N GLY A 53 7.53 -13.03 -1.03
CA GLY A 53 8.08 -14.27 -0.47
C GLY A 53 7.60 -14.57 0.95
N ASP A 54 8.11 -15.67 1.51
CA ASP A 54 7.73 -16.17 2.83
C ASP A 54 8.80 -15.93 3.90
N GLY A 55 8.38 -15.96 5.17
CA GLY A 55 9.28 -15.96 6.33
C GLY A 55 10.23 -14.75 6.38
N ALA A 56 11.49 -14.98 6.01
CA ALA A 56 12.54 -13.96 6.02
C ALA A 56 12.23 -12.80 5.05
N ALA A 57 11.67 -13.09 3.86
CA ALA A 57 11.29 -12.08 2.88
C ALA A 57 10.19 -11.16 3.43
N GLN A 58 9.15 -11.71 4.06
CA GLN A 58 8.11 -10.90 4.72
C GLN A 58 8.68 -10.01 5.82
N THR A 59 9.68 -10.50 6.57
CA THR A 59 10.33 -9.72 7.62
C THR A 59 11.11 -8.55 7.03
N ALA A 60 11.86 -8.78 5.94
CA ALA A 60 12.56 -7.73 5.21
C ALA A 60 11.58 -6.70 4.61
N ALA A 61 10.50 -7.15 3.97
CA ALA A 61 9.47 -6.27 3.44
C ALA A 61 8.79 -5.42 4.52
N LYS A 62 8.54 -5.98 5.71
CA LYS A 62 8.01 -5.23 6.86
C LYS A 62 8.98 -4.14 7.32
N ALA A 63 10.28 -4.41 7.30
CA ALA A 63 11.30 -3.41 7.64
C ALA A 63 11.30 -2.24 6.64
N VAL A 64 11.23 -2.51 5.33
CA VAL A 64 11.10 -1.46 4.30
C VAL A 64 9.82 -0.63 4.51
N CYS A 65 8.73 -1.29 4.89
CA CYS A 65 7.48 -0.59 5.16
C CYS A 65 7.51 0.28 6.42
N ALA A 66 8.47 0.11 7.34
CA ALA A 66 8.45 0.77 8.64
C ALA A 66 8.49 2.30 8.53
N ASP A 67 9.33 2.83 7.64
CA ASP A 67 9.53 4.28 7.46
C ASP A 67 8.86 4.83 6.19
N CYS A 68 8.02 4.02 5.54
CA CYS A 68 7.34 4.42 4.31
C CYS A 68 6.24 5.46 4.60
N GLU A 69 6.30 6.63 3.95
CA GLU A 69 5.34 7.71 4.18
C GLU A 69 3.89 7.36 3.78
N VAL A 70 3.73 6.52 2.76
CA VAL A 70 2.43 6.07 2.23
C VAL A 70 1.94 4.76 2.85
N ARG A 71 2.51 4.36 4.00
CA ARG A 71 2.22 3.07 4.65
C ARG A 71 0.73 2.89 4.96
N LEU A 72 0.04 3.94 5.36
CA LEU A 72 -1.38 3.85 5.73
C LEU A 72 -2.28 3.79 4.51
N GLU A 73 -1.96 4.55 3.47
CA GLU A 73 -2.64 4.53 2.18
C GLU A 73 -2.53 3.14 1.54
N CYS A 74 -1.32 2.55 1.60
CA CYS A 74 -1.03 1.18 1.17
C CYS A 74 -1.83 0.14 1.96
N LEU A 75 -1.84 0.24 3.30
CA LEU A 75 -2.59 -0.68 4.16
C LEU A 75 -4.11 -0.57 3.93
N ALA A 76 -4.63 0.66 3.82
CA ALA A 76 -6.03 0.91 3.55
C ALA A 76 -6.47 0.25 2.24
N GLN A 77 -5.69 0.43 1.18
CA GLN A 77 -5.97 -0.20 -0.12
C GLN A 77 -6.04 -1.73 0.02
N ALA A 78 -5.12 -2.35 0.76
CA ALA A 78 -5.12 -3.80 0.95
C ALA A 78 -6.32 -4.30 1.76
N LEU A 79 -6.76 -3.54 2.77
CA LEU A 79 -7.90 -3.91 3.62
C LEU A 79 -9.24 -3.70 2.91
N ASP A 80 -9.41 -2.57 2.22
CA ASP A 80 -10.63 -2.22 1.48
C ASP A 80 -10.85 -3.19 0.31
N ASN A 81 -9.79 -3.57 -0.43
CA ASN A 81 -9.88 -4.52 -1.54
C ASN A 81 -9.71 -5.99 -1.14
N ARG A 82 -9.51 -6.28 0.15
CA ARG A 82 -9.24 -7.62 0.69
C ARG A 82 -8.14 -8.37 -0.05
N ILE A 83 -7.02 -7.69 -0.31
CA ILE A 83 -5.86 -8.28 -0.97
C ILE A 83 -5.28 -9.39 -0.08
N GLU A 84 -5.20 -10.59 -0.62
CA GLU A 84 -4.86 -11.79 0.14
C GLU A 84 -3.35 -11.99 0.27
N HIS A 85 -2.53 -11.68 -0.73
CA HIS A 85 -1.11 -12.03 -0.71
C HIS A 85 -0.16 -10.86 -0.37
N GLY A 86 1.04 -11.20 0.09
CA GLY A 86 2.16 -10.27 0.31
C GLY A 86 2.05 -9.34 1.53
N VAL A 87 3.08 -8.52 1.70
CA VAL A 87 3.16 -7.50 2.76
C VAL A 87 2.63 -6.17 2.24
N TRP A 88 1.65 -5.61 2.94
CA TRP A 88 1.03 -4.33 2.60
C TRP A 88 1.03 -3.41 3.81
N GLY A 89 1.61 -2.21 3.67
CA GLY A 89 1.71 -1.23 4.74
C GLY A 89 2.32 -1.78 6.04
N GLY A 90 3.27 -2.72 5.92
CA GLY A 90 3.91 -3.39 7.06
C GLY A 90 3.10 -4.51 7.72
N MET A 91 1.98 -4.94 7.13
CA MET A 91 1.18 -6.06 7.60
C MET A 91 1.21 -7.24 6.62
N THR A 92 1.45 -8.43 7.15
CA THR A 92 1.28 -9.70 6.43
C THR A 92 -0.20 -10.00 6.19
N GLU A 93 -0.47 -10.91 5.25
CA GLU A 93 -1.81 -11.47 5.03
C GLU A 93 -2.50 -11.88 6.33
N ARG A 94 -1.80 -12.67 7.15
CA ARG A 94 -2.34 -13.23 8.40
C ARG A 94 -2.77 -12.14 9.36
N GLU A 95 -1.96 -11.09 9.49
CA GLU A 95 -2.26 -9.94 10.34
C GLU A 95 -3.46 -9.15 9.80
N ARG A 96 -3.53 -8.90 8.48
CA ARG A 96 -4.68 -8.22 7.85
C ARG A 96 -5.97 -9.02 8.04
N ARG A 97 -5.94 -10.34 7.82
CA ARG A 97 -7.10 -11.21 8.01
C ARG A 97 -7.58 -11.20 9.47
N ALA A 98 -6.66 -11.19 10.43
CA ALA A 98 -7.01 -11.06 11.84
C ALA A 98 -7.67 -9.70 12.15
N LEU A 99 -7.19 -8.61 11.55
CA LEU A 99 -7.76 -7.28 11.71
C LEU A 99 -9.18 -7.18 11.12
N LEU A 100 -9.39 -7.70 9.91
CA LEU A 100 -10.70 -7.75 9.25
C LEU A 100 -11.73 -8.54 10.07
N ARG A 101 -11.32 -9.65 10.71
CA ARG A 101 -12.20 -10.41 11.62
C ARG A 101 -12.57 -9.64 12.88
N ARG A 102 -11.66 -8.84 13.43
CA ARG A 102 -11.90 -8.04 14.64
C ARG A 102 -12.79 -6.83 14.38
N ARG A 103 -12.85 -6.33 13.15
CA ARG A 103 -13.59 -5.11 12.78
C ARG A 103 -14.43 -5.31 11.51
N PRO A 104 -15.49 -6.14 11.57
CA PRO A 104 -16.30 -6.45 10.39
C PRO A 104 -17.16 -5.28 9.90
N LEU A 105 -17.43 -4.28 10.75
CA LEU A 105 -18.33 -3.15 10.47
C LEU A 105 -17.63 -1.92 9.85
N VAL A 106 -16.32 -1.99 9.61
CA VAL A 106 -15.58 -0.86 9.02
C VAL A 106 -15.87 -0.81 7.52
N ALA A 107 -16.58 0.24 7.10
CA ALA A 107 -16.95 0.45 5.70
C ALA A 107 -15.85 1.10 4.84
N SER A 108 -14.93 1.85 5.46
CA SER A 108 -13.77 2.45 4.77
C SER A 108 -12.56 2.45 5.69
N TRP A 109 -11.58 1.62 5.35
CA TRP A 109 -10.31 1.55 6.06
C TRP A 109 -9.46 2.78 5.83
N ARG A 110 -9.50 3.37 4.62
CA ARG A 110 -8.84 4.64 4.33
C ARG A 110 -9.21 5.72 5.34
N ARG A 111 -10.52 6.00 5.48
CA ARG A 111 -11.02 7.04 6.40
C ARG A 111 -10.64 6.74 7.85
N LEU A 112 -10.78 5.50 8.29
CA LEU A 112 -10.47 5.10 9.66
C LEU A 112 -8.99 5.31 9.99
N LEU A 113 -8.09 4.88 9.09
CA LEU A 113 -6.65 4.98 9.29
C LEU A 113 -6.15 6.43 9.21
N GLU A 114 -6.74 7.26 8.35
CA GLU A 114 -6.45 8.70 8.27
C GLU A 114 -6.79 9.42 9.57
N ILE A 115 -7.97 9.17 10.14
CA ILE A 115 -8.38 9.73 11.44
C ILE A 115 -7.39 9.33 12.53
N ALA A 116 -7.07 8.03 12.61
CA ALA A 116 -6.12 7.52 13.60
C ALA A 116 -4.72 8.16 13.46
N ARG A 117 -4.26 8.42 12.23
CA ARG A 117 -3.01 9.16 11.97
C ARG A 117 -3.08 10.59 12.49
N SER A 118 -4.14 11.32 12.16
CA SER A 118 -4.29 12.72 12.57
C SER A 118 -4.35 12.86 14.09
N GLU A 119 -5.11 11.99 14.77
CA GLU A 119 -5.22 11.99 16.23
C GLU A 119 -3.88 11.69 16.90
N HIS A 120 -3.12 10.72 16.37
CA HIS A 120 -1.77 10.44 16.89
C HIS A 120 -0.83 11.63 16.71
N GLY A 121 -0.83 12.25 15.53
CA GLY A 121 -0.06 13.46 15.24
C GLY A 121 -0.39 14.60 16.19
N GLN A 122 -1.68 14.87 16.43
CA GLN A 122 -2.14 15.88 17.38
C GLN A 122 -1.66 15.60 18.80
N ARG A 123 -1.79 14.36 19.28
CA ARG A 123 -1.33 13.97 20.63
C ARG A 123 0.18 14.08 20.79
N VAL A 124 0.95 13.79 19.75
CA VAL A 124 2.40 14.01 19.75
C VAL A 124 2.71 15.50 19.86
N GLN A 125 2.07 16.33 19.02
CA GLN A 125 2.24 17.77 19.04
C GLN A 125 1.89 18.36 20.40
N GLU A 126 0.72 18.06 20.95
CA GLU A 126 0.29 18.56 22.27
C GLU A 126 1.32 18.23 23.36
N ARG A 127 1.82 16.99 23.42
CA ARG A 127 2.87 16.61 24.39
C ARG A 127 4.17 17.38 24.22
N LEU A 128 4.55 17.75 23.00
CA LEU A 128 5.72 18.58 22.76
C LEU A 128 5.48 20.01 23.25
N HIS A 129 4.28 20.55 23.04
CA HIS A 129 3.91 21.90 23.50
C HIS A 129 3.83 21.99 25.02
N THR A 130 3.28 20.98 25.72
CA THR A 130 3.17 20.98 27.19
C THR A 130 4.51 20.73 27.91
N ARG A 131 5.55 20.32 27.17
CA ARG A 131 6.91 20.09 27.70
C ARG A 131 7.85 21.29 27.50
N ALA A 132 7.41 22.33 26.80
CA ALA A 132 8.14 23.59 26.57
C ALA A 132 7.69 24.65 27.57
#